data_AF-A0A507D3Q0-F1
#
_entry.id   AF-A0A507D3Q0-F1
#
_cell.length_a   1.000
_cell.length_b   1.000
_cell.length_c   1.000
_cell.angle_alpha   90.00
_cell.angle_beta   90.00
_cell.angle_gamma   90.00
#
_symmetry.space_group_name_H-M   'P 1'
#
loop_
_entity.id
_entity.type
_entity.pdbx_description
1 polymer ?
#
loop_
_entity_poly.entity_id
_entity_poly.type
_entity_poly.pdbx_seq_one_letter_code
_entity_poly.pdbx_strand_id
1 'polypeptide(L)'
;MPDSILLPDGKVLYVNGAGYGFAGGAAGWGTAYNPRYQADIFNPSGPVGSRFSTLASASVDRIYHSTAMLIQDGRVVTAGSEEQNWNDINRFGPSRADPSFANCTIGLAAGAPGNRCTDPFEYRMEAFAPPYLFKGNRPVIVSAPTSLTYNSTFLVGVTGGVIQSFSFIRYTTVTHSTNADQRFWESPIIGRNDTGYLVRAPTNPNVAAPGNWMLFAQLPFAGSHIPNVAVQSSLPTQNPSIVFVIHL
;
A
#
# COMPACT_ATOMS: atom_id res chain seq x y z
N MET A 1 4.03 -11.93 8.22
CA MET A 1 4.44 -10.97 7.19
C MET A 1 3.28 -10.04 6.87
N PRO A 2 2.84 -9.19 7.82
CA PRO A 2 1.86 -8.16 7.49
C PRO A 2 2.55 -7.05 6.67
N ASP A 3 1.78 -6.40 5.82
CA ASP A 3 2.17 -5.15 5.18
C ASP A 3 1.47 -3.99 5.90
N SER A 4 2.20 -2.88 6.09
CA SER A 4 1.65 -1.63 6.61
C SER A 4 1.67 -0.55 5.52
N ILE A 5 0.56 0.17 5.39
CA ILE A 5 0.33 1.12 4.31
C ILE A 5 -0.13 2.44 4.91
N LEU A 6 0.63 3.51 4.66
CA LEU A 6 0.22 4.88 4.96
C LEU A 6 -0.93 5.28 4.03
N LEU A 7 -2.02 5.79 4.61
CA LEU A 7 -3.20 6.24 3.88
C LEU A 7 -3.25 7.77 3.75
N PRO A 8 -3.97 8.31 2.75
CA PRO A 8 -4.08 9.75 2.52
C PRO A 8 -4.56 10.57 3.72
N ASP A 9 -5.40 9.98 4.56
CA ASP A 9 -5.97 10.60 5.76
C ASP A 9 -5.09 10.45 7.02
N GLY A 10 -3.82 10.06 6.84
CA GLY A 10 -2.83 9.92 7.91
C GLY A 10 -2.97 8.65 8.76
N LYS A 11 -3.93 7.77 8.44
CA LYS A 11 -4.08 6.47 9.11
C LYS A 11 -3.12 5.43 8.51
N VAL A 12 -2.90 4.35 9.24
CA VAL A 12 -2.08 3.21 8.79
C VAL A 12 -2.96 1.99 8.64
N LEU A 13 -3.01 1.41 7.45
CA LEU A 13 -3.69 0.14 7.19
C LEU A 13 -2.70 -1.01 7.38
N TYR A 14 -3.13 -2.06 8.06
CA TYR A 14 -2.44 -3.34 8.17
C TYR A 14 -3.24 -4.40 7.42
N VAL A 15 -2.58 -5.08 6.50
CA VAL A 15 -3.14 -6.18 5.70
C VAL A 15 -2.13 -7.32 5.61
N ASN A 16 -2.58 -8.45 5.07
CA ASN A 16 -1.76 -9.63 4.83
C ASN A 16 -1.20 -10.25 6.13
N GLY A 17 -0.51 -11.37 5.98
CA GLY A 17 0.19 -12.08 7.04
C GLY A 17 -0.51 -13.33 7.53
N ALA A 18 0.12 -13.93 8.55
CA ALA A 18 -0.23 -15.20 9.14
C ALA A 18 -0.27 -15.06 10.66
N GLY A 19 -1.09 -15.86 11.33
CA GLY A 19 -1.24 -15.84 12.79
C GLY A 19 -0.01 -16.36 13.53
N TYR A 20 0.71 -17.31 12.95
CA TYR A 20 1.97 -17.85 13.49
C TYR A 20 2.81 -18.51 12.40
N GLY A 21 4.06 -18.85 12.74
CA GLY A 21 5.02 -19.43 11.81
C GLY A 21 6.14 -18.48 11.42
N PHE A 22 6.89 -18.82 10.37
CA PHE A 22 8.01 -18.02 9.90
C PHE A 22 8.02 -17.83 8.38
N ALA A 23 8.77 -16.80 7.98
CA ALA A 23 9.11 -16.44 6.63
C ALA A 23 9.76 -17.60 5.85
N GLY A 24 9.23 -17.95 4.70
CA GLY A 24 9.91 -18.83 3.76
C GLY A 24 9.13 -20.11 3.48
N GLY A 25 9.32 -20.58 2.26
CA GLY A 25 8.96 -21.90 1.81
C GLY A 25 9.73 -22.14 0.53
N ALA A 26 10.55 -23.19 0.46
CA ALA A 26 10.86 -23.72 -0.87
C ALA A 26 9.51 -24.15 -1.45
N ALA A 27 9.03 -23.48 -2.51
CA ALA A 27 7.66 -23.57 -3.04
C ALA A 27 7.01 -24.96 -2.84
N GLY A 28 6.35 -25.16 -1.69
CA GLY A 28 6.02 -26.52 -1.19
C GLY A 28 6.10 -26.73 0.32
N TRP A 29 6.96 -26.02 1.06
CA TRP A 29 7.08 -26.16 2.52
C TRP A 29 6.44 -24.97 3.22
N GLY A 30 5.12 -25.02 3.44
CA GLY A 30 4.40 -23.98 4.17
C GLY A 30 4.79 -24.00 5.65
N THR A 31 5.44 -22.92 6.12
CA THR A 31 5.82 -22.73 7.53
C THR A 31 5.09 -21.55 8.17
N ALA A 32 4.18 -20.91 7.44
CA ALA A 32 3.23 -19.93 7.92
C ALA A 32 1.84 -20.58 8.06
N TYR A 33 1.13 -20.24 9.14
CA TYR A 33 -0.13 -20.88 9.51
C TYR A 33 -1.18 -19.83 9.87
N ASN A 34 -2.46 -20.17 9.66
CA ASN A 34 -3.60 -19.32 9.99
C ASN A 34 -3.52 -17.94 9.28
N PRO A 35 -3.71 -17.90 7.94
CA PRO A 35 -3.75 -16.64 7.19
C PRO A 35 -4.68 -15.62 7.84
N ARG A 36 -4.24 -14.36 7.87
CA ARG A 36 -5.01 -13.25 8.47
C ARG A 36 -5.72 -12.50 7.35
N TYR A 37 -7.02 -12.76 7.23
CA TYR A 37 -7.87 -12.07 6.25
C TYR A 37 -8.28 -10.68 6.70
N GLN A 38 -8.41 -10.47 8.01
CA GLN A 38 -8.90 -9.22 8.58
C GLN A 38 -7.88 -8.11 8.36
N ALA A 39 -8.33 -7.00 7.78
CA ALA A 39 -7.56 -5.77 7.75
C ALA A 39 -7.77 -4.99 9.05
N ASP A 40 -6.72 -4.39 9.59
CA ASP A 40 -6.80 -3.49 10.74
C ASP A 40 -6.37 -2.08 10.33
N ILE A 41 -6.99 -1.06 10.92
CA ILE A 41 -6.59 0.32 10.71
C ILE A 41 -6.18 0.96 12.03
N PHE A 42 -5.04 1.64 12.01
CA PHE A 42 -4.51 2.43 13.10
C PHE A 42 -4.72 3.93 12.84
N ASN A 43 -5.41 4.59 13.74
CA ASN A 43 -5.58 6.03 13.77
C ASN A 43 -4.62 6.67 14.79
N PRO A 44 -3.49 7.25 14.35
CA PRO A 44 -2.48 7.81 15.26
C PRO A 44 -3.00 8.99 16.09
N SER A 45 -3.97 9.75 15.56
CA SER A 45 -4.58 10.91 16.25
C SER A 45 -5.73 10.52 17.17
N GLY A 46 -6.12 9.25 17.21
CA GLY A 46 -7.17 8.75 18.10
C GLY A 46 -6.75 8.72 19.57
N PRO A 47 -7.71 8.67 20.52
CA PRO A 47 -7.42 8.45 21.93
C PRO A 47 -6.65 7.14 22.14
N VAL A 48 -5.73 7.12 23.11
CA VAL A 48 -5.03 5.90 23.50
C VAL A 48 -6.05 4.83 23.93
N GLY A 49 -5.90 3.60 23.44
CA GLY A 49 -6.83 2.49 23.70
C GLY A 49 -7.95 2.32 22.65
N SER A 50 -8.17 3.32 21.78
CA SER A 50 -9.18 3.23 20.69
C SER A 50 -8.61 3.52 19.31
N ARG A 51 -7.28 3.41 19.15
CA ARG A 51 -6.59 3.70 17.88
C ARG A 51 -6.72 2.61 16.84
N PHE A 52 -7.01 1.37 17.24
CA PHE A 52 -7.16 0.24 16.32
C PHE A 52 -8.64 -0.07 16.08
N SER A 53 -8.95 -0.46 14.85
CA SER A 53 -10.25 -1.00 14.47
C SER A 53 -10.09 -2.03 13.37
N THR A 54 -10.86 -3.10 13.43
CA THR A 54 -10.88 -4.14 12.40
C THR A 54 -11.86 -3.76 11.29
N LEU A 55 -11.47 -4.03 10.06
CA LEU A 55 -12.19 -3.73 8.83
C LEU A 55 -12.62 -5.02 8.11
N ALA A 56 -13.08 -4.88 6.87
CA ALA A 56 -13.50 -6.02 6.05
C ALA A 56 -12.35 -7.01 5.83
N SER A 57 -12.70 -8.29 5.70
CA SER A 57 -11.76 -9.37 5.43
C SER A 57 -11.48 -9.53 3.93
N ALA A 58 -10.23 -9.84 3.60
CA ALA A 58 -9.82 -10.36 2.30
C ALA A 58 -10.44 -11.74 2.00
N SER A 59 -10.44 -12.16 0.73
CA SER A 59 -10.88 -13.50 0.32
C SER A 59 -9.73 -14.41 -0.12
N VAL A 60 -8.52 -13.84 -0.21
CA VAL A 60 -7.32 -14.52 -0.69
C VAL A 60 -6.26 -14.53 0.40
N ASP A 61 -5.55 -15.65 0.52
CA ASP A 61 -4.41 -15.76 1.43
C ASP A 61 -3.24 -14.91 0.92
N ARG A 62 -2.74 -14.05 1.78
CA ARG A 62 -1.60 -13.17 1.49
C ARG A 62 -0.54 -13.38 2.56
N ILE A 63 0.44 -14.23 2.27
CA ILE A 63 1.49 -14.65 3.21
C ILE A 63 2.88 -14.38 2.64
N TYR A 64 3.86 -15.29 2.69
CA TYR A 64 5.19 -14.99 2.17
C TYR A 64 5.15 -14.64 0.67
N HIS A 65 5.97 -13.65 0.29
CA HIS A 65 5.93 -12.99 -1.03
C HIS A 65 4.60 -12.32 -1.42
N SER A 66 3.66 -12.11 -0.49
CA SER A 66 2.60 -11.12 -0.73
C SER A 66 3.15 -9.69 -0.70
N THR A 67 2.44 -8.79 -1.34
CA THR A 67 2.71 -7.36 -1.29
C THR A 67 1.41 -6.57 -1.16
N ALA A 68 1.52 -5.34 -0.65
CA ALA A 68 0.44 -4.37 -0.66
C ALA A 68 0.94 -2.97 -1.00
N MET A 69 0.19 -2.23 -1.82
CA MET A 69 0.52 -0.86 -2.19
C MET A 69 -0.71 0.05 -2.25
N LEU A 70 -0.54 1.30 -1.83
CA LEU A 70 -1.51 2.36 -2.09
C LEU A 70 -1.48 2.72 -3.58
N ILE A 71 -2.64 2.87 -4.22
CA ILE A 71 -2.76 3.38 -5.59
C ILE A 71 -3.42 4.77 -5.59
N GLN A 72 -3.28 5.49 -6.72
CA GLN A 72 -3.66 6.90 -6.83
C GLN A 72 -5.13 7.19 -6.51
N ASP A 73 -6.03 6.24 -6.74
CA ASP A 73 -7.45 6.43 -6.41
C ASP A 73 -7.76 6.23 -4.92
N GLY A 74 -6.77 5.99 -4.07
CA GLY A 74 -6.93 5.78 -2.63
C GLY A 74 -7.32 4.36 -2.23
N ARG A 75 -7.36 3.40 -3.16
CA ARG A 75 -7.45 1.98 -2.79
C ARG A 75 -6.07 1.43 -2.45
N VAL A 76 -6.06 0.29 -1.76
CA VAL A 76 -4.84 -0.50 -1.49
C VAL A 76 -4.95 -1.81 -2.26
N VAL A 77 -3.99 -2.09 -3.14
CA VAL A 77 -3.95 -3.33 -3.90
C VAL A 77 -3.10 -4.34 -3.13
N THR A 78 -3.61 -5.55 -2.93
CA THR A 78 -2.86 -6.71 -2.45
C THR A 78 -2.66 -7.72 -3.58
N ALA A 79 -1.46 -8.27 -3.68
CA ALA A 79 -1.08 -9.19 -4.75
C ALA A 79 -0.08 -10.23 -4.27
N GLY A 80 0.05 -11.30 -5.04
CA GLY A 80 0.91 -12.44 -4.75
C GLY A 80 0.46 -13.29 -3.58
N SER A 81 0.99 -14.50 -3.53
CA SER A 81 1.90 -15.04 -2.51
C SER A 81 2.40 -16.36 -3.12
N GLU A 82 3.44 -16.97 -2.56
CA GLU A 82 3.99 -18.24 -3.09
C GLU A 82 3.68 -19.44 -2.19
N GLU A 83 2.47 -19.48 -1.63
CA GLU A 83 2.11 -20.48 -0.63
C GLU A 83 0.73 -21.10 -0.86
N GLN A 84 0.20 -21.15 -2.09
CA GLN A 84 -1.00 -21.96 -2.39
C GLN A 84 -0.87 -23.42 -1.91
N ASN A 85 0.37 -23.95 -1.94
CA ASN A 85 0.69 -25.29 -1.45
C ASN A 85 0.33 -25.50 0.03
N TRP A 86 0.25 -24.43 0.85
CA TRP A 86 -0.28 -24.49 2.22
C TRP A 86 -1.74 -24.96 2.26
N ASN A 87 -2.58 -24.45 1.36
CA ASN A 87 -3.99 -24.83 1.29
C ASN A 87 -4.15 -26.29 0.88
N ASP A 88 -3.30 -26.77 -0.02
CA ASP A 88 -3.30 -28.18 -0.43
C ASP A 88 -2.84 -29.09 0.71
N ILE A 89 -1.81 -28.71 1.47
CA ILE A 89 -1.36 -29.48 2.64
C ILE A 89 -2.46 -29.57 3.71
N ASN A 90 -3.19 -28.50 4.00
CA ASN A 90 -4.28 -28.55 4.98
C ASN A 90 -5.51 -29.32 4.48
N ARG A 91 -5.80 -29.21 3.18
CA ARG A 91 -6.95 -29.88 2.57
C ARG A 91 -6.74 -31.37 2.41
N PHE A 92 -5.52 -31.80 2.10
CA PHE A 92 -5.18 -33.20 1.81
C PHE A 92 -4.41 -33.90 2.95
N GLY A 93 -3.96 -33.14 3.96
CA GLY A 93 -3.27 -33.62 5.16
C GLY A 93 -1.73 -33.66 5.01
N PRO A 94 -0.96 -33.44 6.10
CA PRO A 94 0.47 -33.67 6.10
C PRO A 94 0.77 -35.17 6.15
N SER A 95 1.35 -35.72 5.09
CA SER A 95 1.73 -37.11 5.09
C SER A 95 3.11 -37.31 5.73
N ARG A 96 3.14 -37.81 6.97
CA ARG A 96 4.35 -38.44 7.55
C ARG A 96 4.50 -39.92 7.16
N ALA A 97 3.49 -40.53 6.51
CA ALA A 97 3.38 -41.98 6.34
C ALA A 97 3.26 -42.45 4.88
N ASP A 98 3.21 -41.54 3.90
CA ASP A 98 3.13 -41.88 2.48
C ASP A 98 4.36 -41.34 1.71
N PRO A 99 5.35 -42.19 1.39
CA PRO A 99 6.55 -41.81 0.67
C PRO A 99 6.32 -41.45 -0.81
N SER A 100 5.10 -41.59 -1.33
CA SER A 100 4.74 -41.17 -2.69
C SER A 100 4.33 -39.68 -2.80
N PHE A 101 4.13 -39.00 -1.66
CA PHE A 101 3.78 -37.57 -1.59
C PHE A 101 4.92 -36.70 -1.05
N ALA A 102 6.15 -37.21 -1.06
CA ALA A 102 7.32 -36.54 -0.50
C ALA A 102 7.72 -35.24 -1.22
N ASN A 103 7.19 -34.98 -2.42
CA ASN A 103 7.43 -33.76 -3.16
C ASN A 103 6.15 -33.34 -3.91
N CYS A 104 5.49 -32.26 -3.49
CA CYS A 104 4.92 -31.37 -4.51
C CYS A 104 6.10 -30.88 -5.33
N THR A 105 6.47 -31.60 -6.38
CA THR A 105 7.61 -31.23 -7.22
C THR A 105 7.22 -30.01 -8.05
N ILE A 106 7.80 -28.86 -7.73
CA ILE A 106 7.75 -27.65 -8.54
C ILE A 106 8.13 -28.03 -9.99
N GLY A 107 7.23 -27.82 -10.95
CA GLY A 107 7.49 -28.07 -12.38
C GLY A 107 6.70 -29.20 -13.05
N LEU A 108 5.85 -29.95 -12.32
CA LEU A 108 4.80 -30.74 -12.97
C LEU A 108 3.58 -29.86 -13.22
N ALA A 109 3.05 -29.89 -14.45
CA ALA A 109 1.84 -29.14 -14.80
C ALA A 109 0.68 -29.47 -13.85
N ALA A 110 -0.09 -28.45 -13.48
CA ALA A 110 -1.36 -28.65 -12.77
C ALA A 110 -2.23 -29.64 -13.57
N GLY A 111 -2.65 -30.73 -12.93
CA GLY A 111 -3.46 -31.79 -13.57
C GLY A 111 -2.68 -32.99 -14.14
N ALA A 112 -1.36 -33.11 -13.93
CA ALA A 112 -0.65 -34.35 -14.22
C ALA A 112 -1.22 -35.53 -13.41
N PRO A 113 -1.35 -36.76 -13.98
CA PRO A 113 -1.86 -37.92 -13.25
C PRO A 113 -1.04 -38.17 -11.98
N GLY A 114 -1.68 -38.10 -10.81
CA GLY A 114 -1.02 -38.25 -9.50
C GLY A 114 -0.54 -36.94 -8.86
N ASN A 115 -0.53 -35.82 -9.59
CA ASN A 115 -0.25 -34.49 -9.03
C ASN A 115 -1.54 -33.89 -8.46
N ARG A 116 -1.61 -33.78 -7.12
CA ARG A 116 -2.74 -33.16 -6.40
C ARG A 116 -2.46 -31.71 -5.99
N CYS A 117 -1.27 -31.18 -6.28
CA CYS A 117 -0.88 -29.83 -5.89
C CYS A 117 -1.36 -28.82 -6.95
N THR A 118 -1.98 -27.75 -6.48
CA THR A 118 -2.25 -26.55 -7.27
C THR A 118 -0.96 -25.76 -7.48
N ASP A 119 -0.97 -24.84 -8.43
CA ASP A 119 0.14 -23.91 -8.65
C ASP A 119 0.44 -23.15 -7.34
N PRO A 120 1.69 -23.13 -6.83
CA PRO A 120 2.02 -22.44 -5.58
C PRO A 120 1.80 -20.92 -5.63
N PHE A 121 1.63 -20.34 -6.82
CA PHE A 121 1.54 -18.90 -7.02
C PHE A 121 0.10 -18.37 -7.05
N GLU A 122 -0.16 -17.33 -6.26
CA GLU A 122 -1.43 -16.63 -6.28
C GLU A 122 -1.40 -15.46 -7.28
N TYR A 123 -2.07 -15.65 -8.41
CA TYR A 123 -2.11 -14.67 -9.50
C TYR A 123 -3.21 -13.62 -9.36
N ARG A 124 -4.19 -13.82 -8.48
CA ARG A 124 -5.26 -12.84 -8.27
C ARG A 124 -4.74 -11.65 -7.49
N MET A 125 -5.32 -10.49 -7.75
CA MET A 125 -5.13 -9.27 -6.97
C MET A 125 -6.46 -8.87 -6.33
N GLU A 126 -6.41 -8.28 -5.14
CA GLU A 126 -7.58 -7.67 -4.51
C GLU A 126 -7.34 -6.18 -4.29
N ALA A 127 -8.37 -5.36 -4.39
CA ALA A 127 -8.30 -3.93 -4.11
C ALA A 127 -9.17 -3.61 -2.89
N PHE A 128 -8.53 -3.32 -1.77
CA PHE A 128 -9.18 -2.87 -0.56
C PHE A 128 -9.58 -1.39 -0.70
N ALA A 129 -10.85 -1.09 -0.43
CA ALA A 129 -11.37 0.27 -0.39
C ALA A 129 -11.46 0.74 1.07
N PRO A 130 -10.61 1.69 1.51
CA PRO A 130 -10.65 2.19 2.88
C PRO A 130 -11.94 2.95 3.21
N PRO A 131 -12.32 3.08 4.50
CA PRO A 131 -13.59 3.69 4.91
C PRO A 131 -13.85 5.10 4.36
N TYR A 132 -12.80 5.90 4.11
CA TYR A 132 -12.93 7.24 3.55
C TYR A 132 -13.56 7.27 2.14
N LEU A 133 -13.47 6.17 1.37
CA LEU A 133 -14.06 6.10 0.03
C LEU A 133 -15.59 5.96 0.05
N PHE A 134 -16.17 5.74 1.23
CA PHE A 134 -17.62 5.57 1.43
C PHE A 134 -18.26 6.75 2.16
N LYS A 135 -17.56 7.89 2.30
CA LYS A 135 -18.02 9.05 3.09
C LYS A 135 -18.62 10.18 2.25
N GLY A 136 -18.75 10.00 0.94
CA GLY A 136 -19.40 10.94 0.04
C GLY A 136 -18.55 11.31 -1.17
N ASN A 137 -18.90 12.42 -1.81
CA ASN A 137 -18.19 12.90 -2.99
C ASN A 137 -16.78 13.36 -2.64
N ARG A 138 -15.83 13.01 -3.51
CA ARG A 138 -14.42 13.35 -3.36
C ARG A 138 -14.14 14.74 -3.93
N PRO A 139 -13.23 15.53 -3.33
CA PRO A 139 -12.76 16.75 -3.97
C PRO A 139 -11.98 16.42 -5.26
N VAL A 140 -11.76 17.42 -6.12
CA VAL A 140 -11.01 17.27 -7.37
C VAL A 140 -9.93 18.34 -7.46
N ILE A 141 -8.68 17.93 -7.58
CA ILE A 141 -7.58 18.83 -7.90
C ILE A 141 -7.64 19.14 -9.40
N VAL A 142 -7.89 20.39 -9.75
CA VAL A 142 -8.00 20.86 -11.15
C VAL A 142 -6.70 21.46 -11.67
N SER A 143 -5.81 21.92 -10.78
CA SER A 143 -4.48 22.39 -11.13
C SER A 143 -3.51 22.19 -9.97
N ALA A 144 -2.31 21.69 -10.28
CA ALA A 144 -1.18 21.59 -9.38
C ALA A 144 0.11 21.54 -10.21
N PRO A 145 1.25 22.04 -9.69
CA PRO A 145 2.54 21.85 -10.36
C PRO A 145 2.91 20.37 -10.40
N THR A 146 3.52 19.93 -11.50
CA THR A 146 4.04 18.55 -11.64
C THR A 146 5.40 18.36 -10.99
N SER A 147 6.11 19.44 -10.68
CA SER A 147 7.38 19.48 -9.95
C SER A 147 7.38 20.64 -8.96
N LEU A 148 7.89 20.40 -7.76
CA LEU A 148 7.98 21.40 -6.69
C LEU A 148 9.43 21.83 -6.47
N THR A 149 9.61 22.98 -5.82
CA THR A 149 10.90 23.43 -5.32
C THR A 149 10.89 23.37 -3.80
N TYR A 150 11.92 22.81 -3.17
CA TYR A 150 12.02 22.82 -1.71
C TYR A 150 12.01 24.25 -1.15
N ASN A 151 11.46 24.39 0.05
CA ASN A 151 11.36 25.67 0.78
C ASN A 151 10.64 26.79 -0.01
N SER A 152 9.73 26.41 -0.90
CA SER A 152 8.91 27.34 -1.70
C SER A 152 7.43 27.23 -1.35
N THR A 153 6.62 28.02 -2.06
CA THR A 153 5.15 27.95 -2.00
C THR A 153 4.60 27.70 -3.39
N PHE A 154 3.46 27.04 -3.46
CA PHE A 154 2.82 26.70 -4.74
C PHE A 154 1.29 26.75 -4.62
N LEU A 155 0.62 26.93 -5.75
CA LEU A 155 -0.83 27.00 -5.83
C LEU A 155 -1.42 25.63 -6.20
N VAL A 156 -2.51 25.25 -5.54
CA VAL A 156 -3.31 24.07 -5.87
C VAL A 156 -4.76 24.50 -6.05
N GLY A 157 -5.28 24.36 -7.27
CA GLY A 157 -6.69 24.59 -7.56
C GLY A 157 -7.51 23.35 -7.21
N VAL A 158 -8.56 23.51 -6.39
CA VAL A 158 -9.41 22.40 -5.94
C VAL A 158 -10.88 22.78 -6.03
N THR A 159 -11.71 21.86 -6.51
CA THR A 159 -13.18 21.95 -6.47
C THR A 159 -13.77 20.84 -5.61
N GLY A 160 -15.06 20.94 -5.28
CA GLY A 160 -15.74 19.90 -4.49
C GLY A 160 -15.66 20.09 -2.97
N GLY A 161 -15.32 21.29 -2.48
CA GLY A 161 -15.47 21.68 -1.08
C GLY A 161 -14.29 22.48 -0.51
N VAL A 162 -14.34 22.73 0.80
CA VAL A 162 -13.28 23.43 1.53
C VAL A 162 -12.28 22.40 2.07
N ILE A 163 -11.03 22.50 1.62
CA ILE A 163 -9.96 21.57 1.95
C ILE A 163 -9.33 21.96 3.28
N GLN A 164 -9.14 20.96 4.15
CA GLN A 164 -8.54 21.16 5.47
C GLN A 164 -7.01 21.06 5.43
N SER A 165 -6.49 20.12 4.65
CA SER A 165 -5.04 19.89 4.52
C SER A 165 -4.72 19.23 3.18
N PHE A 166 -3.43 19.23 2.83
CA PHE A 166 -2.90 18.44 1.72
C PHE A 166 -1.94 17.41 2.28
N SER A 167 -2.07 16.16 1.83
CA SER A 167 -1.12 15.10 2.15
C SER A 167 -0.41 14.62 0.89
N PHE A 168 0.86 14.28 1.07
CA PHE A 168 1.73 13.73 0.06
C PHE A 168 2.17 12.35 0.49
N ILE A 169 1.99 11.36 -0.37
CA ILE A 169 2.46 10.00 -0.14
C ILE A 169 3.43 9.62 -1.25
N ARG A 170 4.65 9.26 -0.89
CA ARG A 170 5.66 8.90 -1.89
C ARG A 170 5.26 7.60 -2.61
N TYR A 171 5.43 7.56 -3.93
CA TYR A 171 5.33 6.29 -4.66
C TYR A 171 6.34 5.31 -4.11
N THR A 172 5.99 4.02 -4.16
CA THR A 172 6.69 3.00 -3.41
C THR A 172 7.00 1.77 -4.25
N THR A 173 8.09 1.10 -3.88
CA THR A 173 8.34 -0.30 -4.17
C THR A 173 8.23 -1.11 -2.89
N VAL A 174 7.72 -2.33 -2.99
CA VAL A 174 7.54 -3.23 -1.85
C VAL A 174 7.90 -4.65 -2.24
N THR A 175 8.63 -5.32 -1.37
CA THR A 175 8.86 -6.76 -1.43
C THR A 175 9.20 -7.27 -0.04
N HIS A 176 8.85 -8.52 0.30
CA HIS A 176 9.20 -9.13 1.58
C HIS A 176 8.81 -8.26 2.80
N SER A 177 7.59 -7.71 2.79
CA SER A 177 7.09 -6.75 3.79
C SER A 177 7.98 -5.52 4.02
N THR A 178 8.89 -5.24 3.09
CA THR A 178 9.87 -4.17 3.18
C THR A 178 9.50 -3.08 2.20
N ASN A 179 9.23 -1.90 2.75
CA ASN A 179 8.91 -0.69 2.01
C ASN A 179 9.76 0.46 2.55
N ALA A 180 10.90 0.72 1.91
CA ALA A 180 11.80 1.81 2.30
C ALA A 180 11.43 3.16 1.66
N ASP A 181 10.49 3.13 0.70
CA ASP A 181 10.12 4.30 -0.10
C ASP A 181 8.96 5.08 0.50
N GLN A 182 7.93 4.40 1.03
CA GLN A 182 6.68 5.04 1.41
C GLN A 182 6.90 5.98 2.59
N ARG A 183 6.51 7.24 2.38
CA ARG A 183 6.57 8.31 3.36
C ARG A 183 5.31 9.13 3.24
N PHE A 184 4.86 9.65 4.38
CA PHE A 184 3.74 10.56 4.46
C PHE A 184 4.26 11.94 4.87
N TRP A 185 3.81 12.97 4.16
CA TRP A 185 4.06 14.36 4.51
C TRP A 185 2.76 15.13 4.41
N GLU A 186 2.34 15.76 5.52
CA GLU A 186 1.22 16.70 5.51
C GLU A 186 1.75 18.12 5.36
N SER A 187 1.18 18.84 4.40
CA SER A 187 1.57 20.22 4.08
C SER A 187 0.55 21.23 4.63
N PRO A 188 1.02 22.29 5.30
CA PRO A 188 0.14 23.35 5.77
C PRO A 188 -0.36 24.23 4.61
N ILE A 189 -1.63 24.60 4.69
CA ILE A 189 -2.23 25.66 3.88
C ILE A 189 -1.80 27.00 4.49
N ILE A 190 -1.17 27.85 3.68
CA ILE A 190 -0.71 29.18 4.11
C ILE A 190 -1.59 30.32 3.61
N GLY A 191 -2.48 30.04 2.65
CA GLY A 191 -3.45 30.99 2.15
C GLY A 191 -4.50 30.30 1.28
N ARG A 192 -5.65 30.95 1.13
CA ARG A 192 -6.74 30.50 0.27
C ARG A 192 -7.35 31.71 -0.44
N ASN A 193 -7.75 31.52 -1.69
CA ASN A 193 -8.60 32.44 -2.43
C ASN A 193 -9.72 31.65 -3.15
N ASP A 194 -10.48 32.32 -4.01
CA ASP A 194 -11.60 31.70 -4.73
C ASP A 194 -11.17 30.62 -5.72
N THR A 195 -9.91 30.63 -6.17
CA THR A 195 -9.39 29.74 -7.22
C THR A 195 -8.55 28.59 -6.68
N GLY A 196 -8.10 28.63 -5.43
CA GLY A 196 -7.32 27.55 -4.84
C GLY A 196 -6.65 27.86 -3.51
N TYR A 197 -5.63 27.07 -3.21
CA TYR A 197 -4.89 27.07 -1.97
C TYR A 197 -3.41 27.36 -2.24
N LEU A 198 -2.84 28.29 -1.49
CA LEU A 198 -1.40 28.47 -1.41
C LEU A 198 -0.86 27.51 -0.34
N VAL A 199 0.05 26.64 -0.76
CA VAL A 199 0.57 25.50 0.00
C VAL A 199 2.09 25.63 0.13
N ARG A 200 2.66 25.17 1.25
CA ARG A 200 4.12 25.23 1.49
C ARG A 200 4.79 23.91 1.09
N ALA A 201 5.82 23.98 0.24
CA ALA A 201 6.64 22.82 -0.09
C ALA A 201 7.51 22.37 1.11
N PRO A 202 8.00 21.11 1.14
CA PRO A 202 8.89 20.65 2.21
C PRO A 202 10.13 21.53 2.28
N THR A 203 10.68 21.74 3.46
CA THR A 203 11.83 22.65 3.65
C THR A 203 13.10 22.12 3.01
N ASN A 204 13.32 20.79 3.03
CA ASN A 204 14.51 20.16 2.48
C ASN A 204 14.30 18.64 2.21
N PRO A 205 15.23 17.98 1.51
CA PRO A 205 15.19 16.54 1.21
C PRO A 205 15.13 15.60 2.42
N ASN A 206 15.56 16.04 3.60
CA ASN A 206 15.52 15.20 4.81
C ASN A 206 14.11 15.09 5.38
N VAL A 207 13.25 16.09 5.13
CA VAL A 207 11.83 16.06 5.49
C VAL A 207 11.04 15.21 4.51
N ALA A 208 11.24 15.43 3.21
CA ALA A 208 10.60 14.67 2.15
C ALA A 208 11.64 14.36 1.08
N ALA A 209 11.94 13.08 0.89
CA ALA A 209 12.96 12.64 -0.06
C ALA A 209 12.59 13.01 -1.52
N PRO A 210 13.58 13.25 -2.39
CA PRO A 210 13.36 13.42 -3.82
C PRO A 210 12.62 12.23 -4.44
N GLY A 211 11.92 12.50 -5.56
CA GLY A 211 11.18 11.50 -6.32
C GLY A 211 9.72 11.87 -6.52
N ASN A 212 8.91 10.87 -6.87
CA ASN A 212 7.51 11.04 -7.19
C ASN A 212 6.62 10.86 -5.96
N TRP A 213 5.62 11.72 -5.84
CA TRP A 213 4.65 11.75 -4.76
C TRP A 213 3.23 11.84 -5.31
N MET A 214 2.31 11.17 -4.63
CA MET A 214 0.87 11.30 -4.79
C MET A 214 0.40 12.48 -3.94
N LEU A 215 -0.24 13.47 -4.54
CA LEU A 215 -0.84 14.61 -3.85
C LEU A 215 -2.34 14.39 -3.65
N PHE A 216 -2.75 14.45 -2.39
CA PHE A 216 -4.14 14.38 -1.97
C PHE A 216 -4.60 15.67 -1.25
N ALA A 217 -5.72 16.23 -1.70
CA ALA A 217 -6.51 17.23 -1.00
C ALA A 217 -7.50 16.52 -0.04
N GLN A 218 -7.50 16.92 1.23
CA GLN A 218 -8.32 16.33 2.27
C GLN A 218 -9.57 17.17 2.56
N LEU A 219 -10.73 16.69 2.09
CA LEU A 219 -12.02 17.26 2.47
C LEU A 219 -12.39 16.76 3.88
N PRO A 220 -12.71 17.63 4.86
CA PRO A 220 -13.04 17.20 6.20
C PRO A 220 -14.38 16.46 6.27
N PHE A 221 -14.44 15.37 7.05
CA PHE A 221 -15.66 14.60 7.30
C PHE A 221 -15.66 13.98 8.71
N ALA A 222 -16.45 14.52 9.64
CA ALA A 222 -16.76 13.93 10.95
C ALA A 222 -15.58 13.21 11.66
N GLY A 223 -14.44 13.88 11.83
CA GLY A 223 -13.25 13.32 12.48
C GLY A 223 -12.36 12.44 11.58
N SER A 224 -12.60 12.46 10.27
CA SER A 224 -11.80 11.84 9.21
C SER A 224 -11.72 12.78 8.00
N HIS A 225 -11.16 12.30 6.89
CA HIS A 225 -11.06 13.02 5.63
C HIS A 225 -11.55 12.19 4.45
N ILE A 226 -11.94 12.87 3.38
CA ILE A 226 -12.28 12.29 2.08
C ILE A 226 -11.23 12.79 1.06
N PRO A 227 -10.31 11.94 0.60
CA PRO A 227 -9.28 12.34 -0.35
C PRO A 227 -9.81 12.41 -1.79
N ASN A 228 -9.22 13.24 -2.64
CA ASN A 228 -9.39 13.17 -4.11
C ASN A 228 -8.70 11.92 -4.70
N VAL A 229 -8.91 11.65 -5.99
CA VAL A 229 -7.98 10.81 -6.78
C VAL A 229 -6.68 11.59 -6.94
N ALA A 230 -5.56 11.01 -6.53
CA ALA A 230 -4.28 11.70 -6.46
C ALA A 230 -3.83 12.25 -7.81
N VAL A 231 -3.18 13.42 -7.76
CA VAL A 231 -2.35 13.90 -8.87
C VAL A 231 -0.88 13.66 -8.55
N GLN A 232 -0.05 13.44 -9.55
CA GLN A 232 1.39 13.26 -9.34
C GLN A 232 2.09 14.62 -9.19
N SER A 233 3.02 14.69 -8.26
CA SER A 233 3.98 15.78 -8.10
C SER A 233 5.36 15.20 -7.82
N SER A 234 6.43 15.81 -8.33
CA SER A 234 7.80 15.40 -8.04
C SER A 234 8.55 16.40 -7.17
N LEU A 235 9.51 15.90 -6.39
CA LEU A 235 10.51 16.70 -5.69
C LEU A 235 11.88 16.45 -6.34
N PRO A 236 12.63 17.51 -6.69
CA PRO A 236 13.87 17.39 -7.43
C PRO A 236 14.98 16.78 -6.57
N THR A 237 15.94 16.13 -7.21
CA THR A 237 17.24 15.88 -6.59
C THR A 237 17.95 17.22 -6.42
N GLN A 238 18.62 17.44 -5.28
CA GLN A 238 19.39 18.68 -5.10
C GLN A 238 20.63 18.78 -6.02
N ASN A 239 20.93 17.73 -6.78
CA ASN A 239 21.95 17.72 -7.82
C ASN A 239 21.30 17.49 -9.20
N PRO A 240 21.26 18.50 -10.08
CA PRO A 240 20.87 18.33 -11.48
C PRO A 240 21.96 17.65 -12.34
N SER A 241 23.06 17.17 -11.75
CA SER A 241 24.22 16.64 -12.49
C SER A 241 24.48 15.16 -12.17
N ILE A 242 23.59 14.26 -12.59
CA ILE A 242 24.00 12.89 -12.91
C ILE A 242 23.61 12.65 -14.37
N VAL A 243 24.48 13.09 -15.26
CA VAL A 243 24.50 12.61 -16.64
C VAL A 243 25.04 11.19 -16.56
N PHE A 244 24.17 10.19 -16.75
CA PHE A 244 24.65 8.84 -17.04
C PHE A 244 25.30 8.86 -18.42
N VAL A 245 26.63 8.94 -18.46
CA VAL A 245 27.38 8.55 -19.65
C VAL A 245 27.36 7.02 -19.65
N ILE A 246 26.44 6.44 -20.42
CA ILE A 246 26.52 5.02 -20.76
C ILE A 246 27.62 4.93 -21.82
N HIS A 247 28.80 4.46 -21.42
CA HIS A 247 29.71 3.87 -22.40
C HIS A 247 29.15 2.50 -22.76
N LEU A 248 28.63 2.41 -23.99
CA LEU A 248 28.36 1.15 -24.67
C LEU A 248 29.68 0.49 -25.08
#